data_AF-A0A2D8A7X0-F1
#
_entry.id   AF-A0A2D8A7X0-F1
#
_cell.length_a   1.000
_cell.length_b   1.000
_cell.length_c   1.000
_cell.angle_alpha   90.00
_cell.angle_beta   90.00
_cell.angle_gamma   90.00
#
_symmetry.space_group_name_H-M   'P 1'
#
loop_
_entity.id
_entity.type
_entity.pdbx_description
1 polymer ?
#
loop_
_entity_poly.entity_id
_entity_poly.type
_entity_poly.pdbx_seq_one_letter_code
_entity_poly.pdbx_strand_id
1 'polypeptide(L)'
;MSPLISAFSRLAGWIKWHRRAGLLVAPVLVMVAVTGLLINHSEDFDWHSEPVYSPFIGWLYGIPPQRIQQGVRVNNDWLVQVGNDIYLTSEAHRTGLQESALLQCRKTAFSAALWQMGFFVLCDHGLNLYLNDGQLVEKITELPPQATVAGQLTAGSGGSSVALRSETSAWYL
;
A
#
# COMPACT_ATOMS: atom_id res chain seq x y z
N MET A 1 -13.21 66.93 -33.14
CA MET A 1 -13.14 66.10 -31.91
C MET A 1 -11.87 65.26 -32.00
N SER A 2 -10.90 65.52 -31.12
CA SER A 2 -9.47 65.28 -31.34
C SER A 2 -9.00 63.84 -31.02
N PRO A 3 -8.11 63.25 -31.85
CA PRO A 3 -7.64 61.86 -31.74
C PRO A 3 -6.79 61.56 -30.49
N LEU A 4 -6.29 62.60 -29.81
CA LEU A 4 -5.52 62.44 -28.56
C LEU A 4 -6.41 61.99 -27.39
N ILE A 5 -7.68 62.41 -27.36
CA ILE A 5 -8.62 62.07 -26.27
C ILE A 5 -9.05 60.60 -26.35
N SER A 6 -9.11 60.03 -27.55
CA SER A 6 -9.48 58.62 -27.75
C SER A 6 -8.33 57.65 -27.44
N ALA A 7 -7.07 58.07 -27.58
CA ALA A 7 -5.91 57.26 -27.20
C ALA A 7 -5.79 57.14 -25.67
N PHE A 8 -5.95 58.24 -24.94
CA PHE A 8 -5.91 58.24 -23.47
C PHE A 8 -7.02 57.40 -22.83
N SER A 9 -8.23 57.42 -23.40
CA SER A 9 -9.34 56.60 -22.90
C SER A 9 -9.14 55.10 -23.13
N ARG A 10 -8.50 54.72 -24.25
CA ARG A 10 -8.11 53.33 -24.55
C ARG A 10 -7.02 52.82 -23.59
N LEU A 11 -5.98 53.62 -23.35
CA LEU A 11 -4.92 53.31 -22.37
C LEU A 11 -5.49 53.16 -20.95
N ALA A 12 -6.37 54.08 -20.54
CA ALA A 12 -7.06 53.98 -19.25
C ALA A 12 -7.95 52.73 -19.15
N GLY A 13 -8.58 52.32 -20.26
CA GLY A 13 -9.33 51.06 -20.36
C GLY A 13 -8.45 49.83 -20.19
N TRP A 14 -7.30 49.79 -20.86
CA TRP A 14 -6.31 48.71 -20.76
C TRP A 14 -5.76 48.56 -19.34
N ILE A 15 -5.43 49.67 -18.68
CA ILE A 15 -4.94 49.66 -17.28
C ILE A 15 -6.02 49.10 -16.33
N LYS A 16 -7.28 49.52 -16.50
CA LYS A 16 -8.41 49.00 -15.70
C LYS A 16 -8.65 47.52 -15.95
N TRP A 17 -8.55 47.07 -17.20
CA TRP A 17 -8.71 45.67 -17.57
C TRP A 17 -7.58 44.81 -17.01
N HIS A 18 -6.33 45.23 -17.18
CA HIS A 18 -5.15 44.55 -16.64
C HIS A 18 -5.23 44.44 -15.11
N ARG A 19 -5.63 45.50 -14.40
CA ARG A 19 -5.80 45.46 -12.94
C ARG A 19 -6.86 44.45 -12.50
N ARG A 20 -7.98 44.37 -13.22
CA ARG A 20 -9.05 43.41 -12.92
C ARG A 20 -8.63 41.97 -13.24
N ALA A 21 -7.97 41.76 -14.38
CA ALA A 21 -7.44 40.46 -14.76
C ALA A 21 -6.36 39.99 -13.77
N GLY A 22 -5.44 40.87 -13.38
CA GLY A 22 -4.42 40.60 -12.38
C GLY A 22 -5.02 40.23 -11.02
N LEU A 23 -6.06 40.93 -10.56
CA LEU A 23 -6.77 40.58 -9.32
C LEU A 23 -7.43 39.18 -9.36
N LEU A 24 -7.92 38.76 -10.53
CA LEU A 24 -8.51 37.43 -10.71
C LEU A 24 -7.45 36.33 -10.82
N VAL A 25 -6.32 36.61 -11.47
CA VAL A 25 -5.27 35.62 -11.74
C VAL A 25 -4.28 35.48 -10.59
N ALA A 26 -4.01 36.56 -9.85
CA ALA A 26 -3.08 36.56 -8.71
C ALA A 26 -3.32 35.43 -7.70
N PRO A 27 -4.54 35.17 -7.19
CA PRO A 27 -4.75 34.09 -6.22
C PRO A 27 -4.42 32.71 -6.81
N VAL A 28 -4.71 32.47 -8.10
CA VAL A 28 -4.36 31.21 -8.78
C VAL A 28 -2.84 31.07 -8.89
N LEU A 29 -2.12 32.13 -9.27
CA LEU A 29 -0.66 32.11 -9.33
C LEU A 29 -0.03 31.88 -7.95
N VAL A 30 -0.57 32.52 -6.91
CA VAL A 30 -0.12 32.28 -5.53
C VAL A 30 -0.36 30.82 -5.13
N MET A 31 -1.54 30.26 -5.41
CA MET A 31 -1.82 28.85 -5.14
C MET A 31 -0.82 27.94 -5.84
N VAL A 32 -0.60 28.12 -7.15
CA VAL A 32 0.35 27.31 -7.95
C VAL A 32 1.78 27.44 -7.43
N ALA A 33 2.22 28.65 -7.10
CA ALA A 33 3.57 28.89 -6.57
C ALA A 33 3.77 28.19 -5.21
N VAL A 34 2.78 28.31 -4.32
CA VAL A 34 2.82 27.64 -3.00
C VAL A 34 2.80 26.13 -3.19
N THR A 35 1.89 25.57 -3.99
CA THR A 35 1.85 24.11 -4.24
C THR A 35 3.13 23.60 -4.88
N GLY A 36 3.73 24.35 -5.81
CA GLY A 36 4.99 23.99 -6.44
C GLY A 36 6.15 23.96 -5.45
N LEU A 37 6.22 24.95 -4.57
CA LEU A 37 7.21 24.97 -3.48
C LEU A 37 7.02 23.78 -2.53
N LEU A 38 5.78 23.50 -2.12
CA LEU A 38 5.45 22.38 -1.23
C LEU A 38 5.76 21.02 -1.86
N ILE A 39 5.44 20.82 -3.14
CA ILE A 39 5.75 19.59 -3.86
C ILE A 39 7.27 19.39 -3.99
N ASN A 40 8.00 20.47 -4.31
CA ASN A 40 9.45 20.42 -4.46
C ASN A 40 10.19 20.14 -3.14
N HIS A 41 9.60 20.50 -2.00
CA HIS A 41 10.12 20.20 -0.67
C HIS A 41 9.47 18.99 0.00
N SER A 42 8.71 18.17 -0.75
CA SER A 42 8.01 17.01 -0.17
C SER A 42 8.95 15.96 0.41
N GLU A 43 10.17 15.83 -0.13
CA GLU A 43 11.23 14.95 0.39
C GLU A 43 11.79 15.47 1.72
N ASP A 44 12.08 16.77 1.81
CA ASP A 44 12.58 17.41 3.04
C ASP A 44 11.59 17.30 4.22
N PHE A 45 10.29 17.18 3.91
CA PHE A 45 9.21 17.02 4.89
C PHE A 45 8.77 15.56 5.10
N ASP A 46 9.40 14.58 4.44
CA ASP A 46 9.05 13.15 4.48
C ASP A 46 7.58 12.85 4.09
N TRP A 47 6.93 13.76 3.37
CA TRP A 47 5.53 13.62 2.95
C TRP A 47 5.32 12.56 1.87
N HIS A 48 6.39 12.13 1.21
CA HIS A 48 6.33 11.04 0.24
C HIS A 48 6.14 9.67 0.92
N SER A 49 6.56 9.54 2.17
CA SER A 49 6.52 8.29 2.94
C SER A 49 5.15 8.01 3.56
N GLU A 50 4.30 9.04 3.69
CA GLU A 50 2.97 8.91 4.30
C GLU A 50 1.89 8.71 3.22
N PRO A 51 1.24 7.54 3.15
CA PRO A 51 0.19 7.29 2.17
C PRO A 51 -1.02 8.21 2.36
N VAL A 52 -1.53 8.75 1.25
CA VAL A 52 -2.71 9.64 1.26
C VAL A 52 -4.00 8.83 1.41
N TYR A 53 -4.54 8.75 2.62
CA TYR A 53 -5.76 7.98 2.94
C TYR A 53 -7.09 8.69 2.63
N SER A 54 -7.17 9.49 1.56
CA SER A 54 -8.41 10.18 1.19
C SER A 54 -9.14 9.45 0.05
N PRO A 55 -10.35 8.90 0.28
CA PRO A 55 -11.13 8.24 -0.76
C PRO A 55 -11.49 9.18 -1.93
N PHE A 56 -11.71 10.47 -1.64
CA PHE A 56 -12.03 11.46 -2.66
C PHE A 56 -10.83 11.74 -3.56
N ILE A 57 -9.64 11.91 -2.98
CA ILE A 57 -8.40 12.12 -3.74
C ILE A 57 -8.11 10.86 -4.57
N GLY A 58 -8.22 9.67 -3.97
CA GLY A 58 -8.05 8.41 -4.69
C GLY A 58 -8.99 8.30 -5.88
N TRP A 59 -10.28 8.64 -5.71
CA TRP A 59 -11.24 8.68 -6.81
C TRP A 59 -10.86 9.69 -7.91
N LEU A 60 -10.44 10.91 -7.54
CA LEU A 60 -10.05 11.96 -8.49
C LEU A 60 -8.84 11.55 -9.35
N TYR A 61 -7.89 10.83 -8.76
CA TYR A 61 -6.69 10.33 -9.43
C TYR A 61 -6.85 8.91 -10.01
N GLY A 62 -8.02 8.29 -9.92
CA GLY A 62 -8.26 6.93 -10.42
C GLY A 62 -7.51 5.83 -9.65
N ILE A 63 -7.07 6.10 -8.42
CA ILE A 63 -6.41 5.14 -7.54
C ILE A 63 -7.50 4.29 -6.86
N PRO A 64 -7.59 2.98 -7.17
CA PRO A 64 -8.58 2.13 -6.53
C PRO A 64 -8.27 2.03 -5.02
N PRO A 65 -9.30 2.01 -4.15
CA PRO A 65 -9.07 1.83 -2.72
C PRO A 65 -8.41 0.46 -2.50
N GLN A 66 -7.22 0.47 -1.90
CA GLN A 66 -6.57 -0.77 -1.51
C GLN A 66 -7.35 -1.41 -0.36
N ARG A 67 -8.12 -2.45 -0.69
CA ARG A 67 -8.87 -3.23 0.30
C ARG A 67 -8.01 -4.39 0.76
N ILE A 68 -7.57 -4.33 2.01
CA ILE A 68 -6.98 -5.46 2.70
C ILE A 68 -8.09 -6.51 2.86
N GLN A 69 -7.90 -7.68 2.24
CA GLN A 69 -8.88 -8.77 2.29
C GLN A 69 -8.73 -9.59 3.58
N GLN A 70 -7.49 -9.89 3.94
CA GLN A 70 -7.14 -10.66 5.13
C GLN A 70 -5.79 -10.19 5.66
N GLY A 71 -5.65 -10.19 6.98
CA GLY A 71 -4.38 -10.01 7.69
C GLY A 71 -4.14 -11.14 8.68
N VAL A 72 -2.92 -11.69 8.69
CA VAL A 72 -2.48 -12.70 9.65
C VAL A 72 -1.20 -12.21 10.30
N ARG A 73 -1.17 -12.19 11.64
CA ARG A 73 0.01 -11.76 12.38
C ARG A 73 1.06 -12.87 12.42
N VAL A 74 2.30 -12.53 12.08
CA VAL A 74 3.48 -13.39 12.20
C VAL A 74 4.53 -12.64 13.02
N ASN A 75 4.72 -13.06 14.28
CA ASN A 75 5.62 -12.39 15.22
C ASN A 75 5.18 -10.93 15.48
N ASN A 76 6.06 -9.96 15.22
CA ASN A 76 5.76 -8.53 15.30
C ASN A 76 5.27 -7.94 13.98
N ASP A 77 5.18 -8.76 12.93
CA ASP A 77 4.84 -8.34 11.58
C ASP A 77 3.46 -8.88 11.19
N TRP A 78 2.92 -8.34 10.11
CA TRP A 78 1.66 -8.75 9.53
C TRP A 78 1.87 -9.22 8.09
N LEU A 79 1.27 -10.35 7.76
CA LEU A 79 1.02 -10.74 6.39
C LEU A 79 -0.35 -10.21 6.00
N VAL A 80 -0.42 -9.45 4.93
CA VAL A 80 -1.68 -8.86 4.46
C VAL A 80 -1.90 -9.15 2.98
N GLN A 81 -3.13 -9.51 2.64
CA GLN A 81 -3.53 -9.79 1.27
C GLN A 81 -4.18 -8.56 0.64
N VAL A 82 -3.60 -8.10 -0.47
CA VAL A 82 -4.12 -7.01 -1.32
C VAL A 82 -4.19 -7.51 -2.75
N GLY A 83 -5.39 -7.51 -3.35
CA GLY A 83 -5.65 -8.26 -4.58
C GLY A 83 -5.29 -9.75 -4.41
N ASN A 84 -4.48 -10.26 -5.32
CA ASN A 84 -3.95 -11.63 -5.27
C ASN A 84 -2.55 -11.68 -4.66
N ASP A 85 -2.02 -10.59 -4.12
CA ASP A 85 -0.66 -10.52 -3.62
C ASP A 85 -0.65 -10.49 -2.08
N ILE A 86 0.30 -11.21 -1.48
CA ILE A 86 0.55 -11.17 -0.04
C ILE A 86 1.81 -10.36 0.21
N TYR A 87 1.71 -9.38 1.10
CA TYR A 87 2.80 -8.51 1.51
C TYR A 87 3.15 -8.76 2.98
N LEU A 88 4.43 -8.67 3.31
CA LEU A 88 4.89 -8.52 4.68
C LEU A 88 4.88 -7.03 5.03
N THR A 89 4.37 -6.69 6.21
CA THR A 89 4.46 -5.34 6.75
C THR A 89 4.88 -5.42 8.22
N SER A 90 5.83 -4.57 8.60
CA SER A 90 6.35 -4.48 9.96
C SER A 90 6.16 -3.05 10.45
N GLU A 91 6.01 -2.87 11.77
CA GLU A 91 6.07 -1.52 12.36
C GLU A 91 7.42 -0.84 12.08
N ALA A 92 8.48 -1.62 11.82
CA ALA A 92 9.79 -1.11 11.42
C ALA A 92 9.80 -0.53 9.99
N HIS A 93 8.92 -1.01 9.11
CA HIS A 93 8.74 -0.49 7.76
C HIS A 93 7.78 0.70 7.82
N ARG A 94 8.31 1.88 8.20
CA ARG A 94 7.55 3.15 8.28
C ARG A 94 6.73 3.48 7.03
N THR A 95 7.07 2.91 5.88
CA THR A 95 6.49 3.18 4.56
C THR A 95 5.33 2.25 4.17
N GLY A 96 4.80 1.44 5.08
CA GLY A 96 3.65 0.58 4.82
C GLY A 96 4.04 -0.82 4.34
N LEU A 97 3.41 -1.33 3.28
CA LEU A 97 3.67 -2.68 2.76
C LEU A 97 5.10 -2.77 2.20
N GLN A 98 5.73 -3.94 2.28
CA GLN A 98 6.99 -4.20 1.57
C GLN A 98 6.85 -3.90 0.07
N GLU A 99 7.88 -3.32 -0.54
CA GLU A 99 7.88 -2.85 -1.94
C GLU A 99 7.57 -3.98 -2.95
N SER A 100 7.95 -5.21 -2.62
CA SER A 100 7.66 -6.41 -3.41
C SER A 100 6.74 -7.37 -2.68
N ALA A 101 5.74 -7.90 -3.38
CA ALA A 101 4.91 -8.98 -2.87
C ALA A 101 5.75 -10.24 -2.56
N LEU A 102 5.47 -10.90 -1.43
CA LEU A 102 6.10 -12.15 -1.05
C LEU A 102 5.68 -13.31 -1.96
N LEU A 103 4.39 -13.35 -2.28
CA LEU A 103 3.80 -14.36 -3.16
C LEU A 103 2.44 -13.92 -3.69
N GLN A 104 2.06 -14.54 -4.81
CA GLN A 104 0.71 -14.46 -5.35
C GLN A 104 -0.17 -15.61 -4.85
N CYS A 105 -1.26 -15.24 -4.18
CA CYS A 105 -2.31 -16.10 -3.68
C CYS A 105 -3.64 -15.76 -4.37
N ARG A 106 -4.13 -16.65 -5.24
CA ARG A 106 -5.39 -16.43 -5.97
C ARG A 106 -6.63 -16.76 -5.13
N LYS A 107 -6.46 -17.52 -4.05
CA LYS A 107 -7.55 -17.78 -3.10
C LYS A 107 -7.85 -16.53 -2.28
N THR A 108 -9.12 -16.38 -1.90
CA THR A 108 -9.61 -15.28 -1.07
C THR A 108 -9.13 -15.35 0.37
N ALA A 109 -8.49 -16.46 0.77
CA ALA A 109 -7.92 -16.61 2.09
C ALA A 109 -6.65 -17.45 2.04
N PHE A 110 -5.72 -17.11 2.93
CA PHE A 110 -4.50 -17.85 3.20
C PHE A 110 -4.40 -18.14 4.71
N SER A 111 -3.49 -19.03 5.07
CA SER A 111 -3.13 -19.23 6.48
C SER A 111 -1.62 -19.19 6.66
N ALA A 112 -1.19 -18.65 7.79
CA ALA A 112 0.21 -18.52 8.11
C ALA A 112 0.40 -18.70 9.61
N ALA A 113 1.55 -19.23 10.00
CA ALA A 113 1.95 -19.30 11.40
C ALA A 113 3.48 -19.28 11.52
N LEU A 114 3.94 -19.04 12.74
CA LEU A 114 5.35 -19.08 13.07
C LEU A 114 5.89 -20.51 12.97
N TRP A 115 7.15 -20.61 12.57
CA TRP A 115 7.85 -21.88 12.52
C TRP A 115 9.36 -21.67 12.60
N GLN A 116 9.98 -22.30 13.58
CA GLN A 116 11.41 -22.16 13.87
C GLN A 116 11.87 -20.70 13.94
N MET A 117 12.66 -20.25 12.96
CA MET A 117 13.26 -18.91 12.88
C MET A 117 12.54 -17.99 11.89
N GLY A 118 11.33 -18.36 11.46
CA GLY A 118 10.57 -17.67 10.44
C GLY A 118 9.07 -17.98 10.53
N PHE A 119 8.44 -18.08 9.37
CA PHE A 119 7.03 -18.38 9.25
C PHE A 119 6.75 -19.17 7.98
N PHE A 120 5.61 -19.87 7.93
CA PHE A 120 5.13 -20.46 6.69
C PHE A 120 3.83 -19.81 6.26
N VAL A 121 3.55 -19.87 4.97
CA VAL A 121 2.29 -19.43 4.35
C VAL A 121 1.75 -20.57 3.51
N LEU A 122 0.57 -21.05 3.90
CA LEU A 122 -0.23 -21.98 3.10
C LEU A 122 -1.15 -21.16 2.20
N CYS A 123 -0.94 -21.27 0.89
CA CYS A 123 -1.88 -20.79 -0.12
C CYS A 123 -1.96 -21.77 -1.30
N ASP A 124 -3.14 -21.85 -1.92
CA ASP A 124 -3.44 -22.74 -3.04
C ASP A 124 -3.18 -24.21 -2.69
N HIS A 125 -2.07 -24.77 -3.19
CA HIS A 125 -1.58 -26.13 -2.96
C HIS A 125 -0.09 -26.14 -2.57
N GLY A 126 0.42 -25.03 -2.04
CA GLY A 126 1.81 -24.92 -1.62
C GLY A 126 1.95 -24.36 -0.21
N LEU A 127 2.88 -24.94 0.54
CA LEU A 127 3.34 -24.39 1.81
C LEU A 127 4.70 -23.75 1.55
N ASN A 128 4.73 -22.43 1.61
CA ASN A 128 5.94 -21.65 1.38
C ASN A 128 6.53 -21.28 2.75
N LEU A 129 7.81 -21.58 2.96
CA LEU A 129 8.54 -21.31 4.19
C LEU A 129 9.41 -20.08 3.97
N TYR A 130 9.32 -19.12 4.88
CA TYR A 130 10.01 -17.85 4.81
C TYR A 130 10.85 -17.62 6.08
N LEU A 131 11.97 -16.92 5.92
CA LEU A 131 12.67 -16.28 7.02
C LEU A 131 11.89 -15.04 7.50
N ASN A 132 12.23 -14.52 8.68
CA ASN A 132 11.59 -13.32 9.24
C ASN A 132 11.72 -12.07 8.35
N ASP A 133 12.72 -12.02 7.46
CA ASP A 133 12.91 -10.91 6.52
C ASP A 133 12.06 -11.04 5.24
N GLY A 134 11.29 -12.13 5.10
CA GLY A 134 10.49 -12.42 3.92
C GLY A 134 11.24 -13.19 2.82
N GLN A 135 12.47 -13.64 3.05
CA GLN A 135 13.18 -14.48 2.09
C GLN A 135 12.56 -15.89 2.04
N LEU A 136 12.20 -16.35 0.84
CA LEU A 136 11.70 -17.71 0.62
C LEU A 136 12.84 -18.73 0.83
N VAL A 137 12.66 -19.63 1.80
CA VAL A 137 13.58 -20.74 2.09
C VAL A 137 13.21 -21.95 1.24
N GLU A 138 11.95 -22.34 1.29
CA GLU A 138 11.49 -23.58 0.70
C GLU A 138 10.02 -23.49 0.28
N LYS A 139 9.64 -24.30 -0.71
CA LYS A 139 8.27 -24.47 -1.15
C LYS A 139 7.92 -25.95 -1.23
N ILE A 140 6.97 -26.38 -0.41
CA ILE A 140 6.44 -27.74 -0.39
C ILE A 140 5.14 -27.76 -1.21
N THR A 141 5.16 -28.47 -2.34
CA THR A 141 4.00 -28.59 -3.24
C THR A 141 3.23 -29.90 -3.08
N GLU A 142 3.84 -30.93 -2.49
CA GLU A 142 3.21 -32.23 -2.25
C GLU A 142 2.43 -32.20 -0.94
N LEU A 143 1.37 -31.39 -0.91
CA LEU A 143 0.48 -31.30 0.24
C LEU A 143 -0.71 -32.26 0.12
N PRO A 144 -1.29 -32.70 1.26
CA PRO A 144 -2.56 -33.39 1.26
C PRO A 144 -3.60 -32.59 0.45
N PRO A 145 -4.35 -33.25 -0.45
CA PRO A 145 -5.39 -32.57 -1.20
C PRO A 145 -6.39 -31.96 -0.20
N GLN A 146 -6.80 -30.71 -0.45
CA GLN A 146 -7.80 -29.96 0.33
C GLN A 146 -7.32 -29.36 1.66
N ALA A 147 -6.02 -29.30 1.95
CA ALA A 147 -5.54 -28.50 3.08
C ALA A 147 -5.91 -27.01 2.89
N THR A 148 -6.64 -26.43 3.84
CA THR A 148 -7.10 -25.03 3.80
C THR A 148 -6.53 -24.19 4.92
N VAL A 149 -6.11 -24.81 6.03
CA VAL A 149 -5.54 -24.13 7.19
C VAL A 149 -4.24 -24.82 7.58
N ALA A 150 -3.20 -24.04 7.84
CA ALA A 150 -1.96 -24.49 8.45
C ALA A 150 -1.72 -23.76 9.78
N GLY A 151 -1.14 -24.47 10.74
CA GLY A 151 -0.79 -23.94 12.06
C GLY A 151 0.36 -24.70 12.71
N GLN A 152 0.94 -24.14 13.75
CA GLN A 152 2.00 -24.80 14.52
C GLN A 152 1.36 -25.57 15.69
N LEU A 153 1.82 -26.80 15.92
CA LEU A 153 1.53 -27.54 17.13
C LEU A 153 2.78 -27.56 18.02
N THR A 154 2.60 -27.07 19.23
CA THR A 154 3.62 -27.17 20.28
C THR A 154 3.40 -28.48 21.03
N ALA A 155 4.22 -29.49 20.75
CA ALA A 155 4.24 -30.69 21.57
C ALA A 155 4.89 -30.37 22.93
N GLY A 156 4.34 -30.89 24.02
CA GLY A 156 4.84 -30.64 25.39
C GLY A 156 6.30 -31.06 25.64
N SER A 157 6.95 -31.72 24.69
CA SER A 157 8.36 -32.14 24.71
C SER A 157 9.31 -31.24 23.91
N GLY A 158 8.88 -30.04 23.48
CA GLY A 158 9.74 -29.07 22.79
C GLY A 158 9.85 -29.27 21.27
N GLY A 159 9.17 -30.26 20.71
CA GLY A 159 9.01 -30.41 19.26
C GLY A 159 7.93 -29.46 18.72
N SER A 160 8.25 -28.74 17.64
CA SER A 160 7.28 -27.96 16.87
C SER A 160 7.00 -28.67 15.55
N SER A 161 5.78 -29.16 15.37
CA SER A 161 5.31 -29.74 14.11
C SER A 161 4.34 -28.81 13.40
N VAL A 162 4.23 -28.95 12.08
CA VAL A 162 3.26 -28.20 11.29
C VAL A 162 1.99 -29.04 11.15
N ALA A 163 0.86 -28.51 11.56
CA ALA A 163 -0.44 -29.13 11.34
C ALA A 163 -1.12 -28.51 10.13
N LEU A 164 -1.60 -29.37 9.24
CA LEU A 164 -2.45 -29.02 8.12
C LEU A 164 -3.86 -29.53 8.42
N ARG A 165 -4.87 -28.69 8.15
CA ARG A 165 -6.27 -29.02 8.39
C ARG A 165 -7.11 -28.71 7.16
N SER A 166 -8.04 -29.60 6.85
CA SER A 166 -9.16 -29.41 5.93
C SER A 166 -10.48 -29.40 6.70
N GLU A 167 -11.62 -29.29 6.02
CA GLU A 167 -12.94 -29.40 6.66
C GLU A 167 -13.20 -30.77 7.28
N THR A 168 -12.55 -31.83 6.77
CA THR A 168 -12.88 -33.22 7.09
C THR A 168 -11.74 -33.99 7.74
N SER A 169 -10.51 -33.45 7.73
CA SER A 169 -9.31 -34.18 8.11
C SER A 169 -8.19 -33.25 8.57
N ALA A 170 -7.24 -33.80 9.33
CA ALA A 170 -6.03 -33.11 9.78
C ALA A 170 -4.81 -34.02 9.58
N TRP A 171 -3.69 -33.42 9.19
CA TRP A 171 -2.41 -34.06 8.95
C TRP A 171 -1.30 -33.31 9.70
N TYR A 172 -0.23 -34.01 10.03
CA TYR A 172 0.91 -33.46 10.77
C TYR A 172 2.19 -33.74 9.99
N LEU A 173 3.04 -32.71 9.86
CA LEU A 173 4.36 -32.73 9.24
C LEU A 173 5.42 -32.53 10.32
#